data_AF-A0A2S9DIY4-F1
#
_entry.id   AF-A0A2S9DIY4-F1
#
_cell.length_a   1.000
_cell.length_b   1.000
_cell.length_c   1.000
_cell.angle_alpha   90.00
_cell.angle_beta   90.00
_cell.angle_gamma   90.00
#
_symmetry.space_group_name_H-M   'P 1'
#
loop_
_entity.id
_entity.type
_entity.pdbx_description
1 polymer ?
#
loop_
_entity_poly.entity_id
_entity_poly.type
_entity_poly.pdbx_seq_one_letter_code
_entity_poly.pdbx_strand_id
1 'polypeptide(L)'
;MRRRSVLQLGVASIALAGCSGTKTYTSQISALQMAPVVDTDNKVAVEKPEPKIRYQFTCTAADGSLIGKFSSLDEVWASTRYMHIADCQVAYVGPGPLVLTPEEAAAVNAAVAAGAPPGQADELCLRIVRACTRTDHRTLAASLAAYGVPVVKGALTLAPLAPQAALFTRWLKTSSPQ
;
A
#
# COMPACT_ATOMS: atom_id res chain seq x y z
N MET A 1 4.47 -46.81 -31.72
CA MET A 1 5.90 -47.16 -31.89
C MET A 1 6.71 -46.46 -30.81
N ARG A 2 7.41 -47.22 -29.96
CA ARG A 2 8.33 -46.75 -28.90
C ARG A 2 9.78 -47.00 -29.39
N ARG A 3 10.70 -46.08 -29.07
CA ARG A 3 12.16 -46.21 -28.85
C ARG A 3 12.64 -44.78 -28.51
N ARG A 4 12.83 -44.36 -27.25
CA ARG A 4 13.90 -44.65 -26.26
C ARG A 4 15.32 -44.57 -26.85
N SER A 5 15.98 -43.44 -26.59
CA SER A 5 17.44 -43.32 -26.56
C SER A 5 17.87 -43.16 -25.10
N VAL A 6 18.92 -43.88 -24.73
CA VAL A 6 19.51 -44.03 -23.40
C VAL A 6 21.02 -43.87 -23.56
N LEU A 7 21.70 -43.59 -22.44
CA LEU A 7 23.14 -43.78 -22.13
C LEU A 7 24.08 -42.62 -22.52
N GLN A 8 25.06 -42.20 -21.70
CA GLN A 8 25.44 -42.54 -20.32
C GLN A 8 26.63 -41.64 -19.85
N LEU A 9 26.74 -41.52 -18.51
CA LEU A 9 27.94 -41.59 -17.64
C LEU A 9 29.11 -40.59 -17.65
N GLY A 10 29.56 -40.32 -16.41
CA GLY A 10 30.94 -39.97 -16.02
C GLY A 10 30.97 -38.99 -14.84
N VAL A 11 30.73 -39.36 -13.56
CA VAL A 11 31.66 -39.96 -12.54
C VAL A 11 32.85 -39.03 -12.26
N ALA A 12 33.33 -38.66 -11.05
CA ALA A 12 33.36 -39.22 -9.69
C ALA A 12 33.78 -38.09 -8.70
N SER A 13 33.26 -37.98 -7.47
CA SER A 13 33.78 -38.54 -6.19
C SER A 13 34.80 -37.65 -5.43
N ILE A 14 34.41 -37.09 -4.27
CA ILE A 14 34.69 -37.51 -2.87
C ILE A 14 36.02 -36.98 -2.29
N ALA A 15 35.93 -36.26 -1.16
CA ALA A 15 36.83 -36.43 -0.02
C ALA A 15 36.10 -36.11 1.29
N LEU A 16 36.06 -37.11 2.17
CA LEU A 16 35.57 -37.13 3.55
C LEU A 16 36.77 -37.28 4.48
N ALA A 17 36.83 -36.50 5.57
CA ALA A 17 37.46 -36.80 6.87
C ALA A 17 37.42 -35.50 7.69
N GLY A 18 37.19 -35.43 8.99
CA GLY A 18 37.07 -36.41 10.06
C GLY A 18 37.08 -35.63 11.39
N CYS A 19 36.35 -36.10 12.39
CA CYS A 19 36.05 -35.43 13.67
C CYS A 19 37.24 -35.30 14.63
N SER A 20 37.23 -34.30 15.54
CA SER A 20 37.28 -34.49 17.03
C SER A 20 37.62 -33.22 17.83
N GLY A 21 36.70 -32.82 18.73
CA GLY A 21 36.90 -32.66 20.20
C GLY A 21 37.95 -31.73 20.85
N THR A 22 37.46 -30.59 21.38
CA THR A 22 37.62 -30.00 22.74
C THR A 22 38.93 -29.36 23.29
N LYS A 23 38.74 -28.12 23.82
CA LYS A 23 39.38 -27.38 24.97
C LYS A 23 40.84 -26.94 24.79
N THR A 24 41.35 -25.78 25.22
CA THR A 24 40.93 -24.61 26.04
C THR A 24 42.00 -23.50 25.86
N TYR A 25 41.66 -22.26 26.26
CA TYR A 25 42.51 -21.28 26.98
C TYR A 25 42.88 -19.96 26.26
N THR A 26 42.34 -18.87 26.85
CA THR A 26 42.96 -17.58 27.15
C THR A 26 43.32 -16.60 26.05
N SER A 27 42.50 -15.54 26.02
CA SER A 27 42.84 -14.11 25.97
C SER A 27 44.28 -13.72 25.63
N GLN A 28 44.49 -13.02 24.52
CA GLN A 28 45.06 -11.67 24.55
C GLN A 28 44.98 -10.95 23.22
N ILE A 29 44.82 -9.64 23.37
CA ILE A 29 44.63 -8.56 22.40
C ILE A 29 45.94 -8.33 21.63
N SER A 30 45.86 -8.14 20.30
CA SER A 30 46.41 -6.94 19.61
C SER A 30 46.53 -7.11 18.09
N ALA A 31 46.37 -5.97 17.43
CA ALA A 31 46.88 -5.60 16.11
C ALA A 31 46.16 -6.20 14.88
N LEU A 32 45.02 -5.60 14.50
CA LEU A 32 44.59 -5.61 13.10
C LEU A 32 45.02 -4.30 12.43
N GLN A 33 45.92 -4.50 11.47
CA GLN A 33 46.40 -3.55 10.48
C GLN A 33 45.25 -2.88 9.72
N MET A 34 45.46 -1.59 9.47
CA MET A 34 44.75 -0.75 8.52
C MET A 34 44.70 -1.41 7.13
N ALA A 35 43.51 -1.52 6.55
CA ALA A 35 43.31 -1.61 5.11
C ALA A 35 42.53 -0.37 4.64
N PRO A 36 42.94 0.31 3.55
CA PRO A 36 42.20 1.45 3.05
C PRO A 36 40.89 0.94 2.43
N VAL A 37 39.76 1.35 3.01
CA VAL A 37 38.44 1.16 2.39
C VAL A 37 38.40 2.08 1.18
N VAL A 38 38.45 1.47 -0.01
CA VAL A 38 38.22 2.15 -1.27
C VAL A 38 36.74 2.52 -1.31
N ASP A 39 36.48 3.79 -1.06
CA ASP A 39 35.18 4.44 -1.15
C ASP A 39 34.82 4.57 -2.64
N THR A 40 34.10 3.59 -3.16
CA THR A 40 33.42 3.69 -4.46
C THR A 40 32.12 2.91 -4.40
N ASP A 41 31.06 3.58 -3.96
CA ASP A 41 29.80 3.45 -4.68
C ASP A 41 29.11 4.80 -4.67
N ASN A 42 29.47 5.60 -5.66
CA ASN A 42 28.83 6.85 -6.01
C ASN A 42 27.43 6.51 -6.54
N LYS A 43 26.51 6.22 -5.62
CA LYS A 43 25.12 5.88 -5.90
C LYS A 43 24.46 7.14 -6.45
N VAL A 44 24.46 7.26 -7.78
CA VAL A 44 23.71 8.29 -8.51
C VAL A 44 22.28 8.25 -7.98
N ALA A 45 21.88 9.31 -7.30
CA ALA A 45 20.50 9.49 -6.90
C ALA A 45 19.69 9.51 -8.19
N VAL A 46 19.01 8.40 -8.48
CA VAL A 46 17.99 8.36 -9.53
C VAL A 46 16.98 9.42 -9.13
N GLU A 47 16.97 10.53 -9.87
CA GLU A 47 16.04 11.62 -9.70
C GLU A 47 14.65 11.03 -9.94
N LYS A 48 13.98 10.64 -8.85
CA LYS A 48 12.62 10.11 -8.90
C LYS A 48 11.80 11.25 -9.51
N PRO A 49 11.19 11.07 -10.70
CA PRO A 49 10.38 12.11 -11.28
C PRO A 49 9.35 12.53 -10.24
N GLU A 50 9.22 13.85 -10.04
CA GLU A 50 8.30 14.40 -9.05
C GLU A 50 6.93 13.71 -9.20
N PRO A 51 6.35 13.19 -8.11
CA PRO A 51 5.08 12.49 -8.20
C PRO A 51 4.04 13.44 -8.79
N LYS A 52 3.49 13.08 -9.95
CA LYS A 52 2.43 13.86 -10.59
C LYS A 52 1.23 13.92 -9.64
N ILE A 53 0.92 15.12 -9.16
CA ILE A 53 -0.26 15.38 -8.33
C ILE A 53 -1.50 15.15 -9.20
N ARG A 54 -2.25 14.08 -8.89
CA ARG A 54 -3.49 13.71 -9.60
C ARG A 54 -4.74 14.12 -8.84
N TYR A 55 -4.67 14.16 -7.52
CA TYR A 55 -5.79 14.50 -6.65
C TYR A 55 -5.44 15.66 -5.74
N GLN A 56 -6.46 16.43 -5.38
CA GLN A 56 -6.42 17.38 -4.29
C GLN A 56 -7.44 16.96 -3.24
N PHE A 57 -6.97 16.82 -2.01
CA PHE A 57 -7.78 16.54 -0.83
C PHE A 57 -7.92 17.84 -0.05
N THR A 58 -9.14 18.36 0.08
CA THR A 58 -9.43 19.51 0.94
C THR A 58 -10.13 19.01 2.19
N CYS A 59 -9.42 18.99 3.32
CA CYS A 59 -9.92 18.41 4.55
C CYS A 59 -10.32 19.50 5.55
N THR A 60 -11.45 19.32 6.22
CA THR A 60 -12.04 20.28 7.14
C THR A 60 -12.35 19.64 8.50
N ALA A 61 -12.37 20.47 9.53
CA ALA A 61 -12.85 20.08 10.86
C ALA A 61 -14.38 20.18 10.93
N ALA A 62 -14.96 19.71 12.05
CA ALA A 62 -16.41 19.69 12.21
C ALA A 62 -17.06 21.08 12.30
N ASP A 63 -16.28 22.12 12.62
CA ASP A 63 -16.72 23.52 12.57
C ASP A 63 -16.58 24.16 11.17
N GLY A 64 -16.16 23.37 10.17
CA GLY A 64 -15.91 23.82 8.80
C GLY A 64 -14.53 24.48 8.61
N SER A 65 -13.71 24.61 9.66
CA SER A 65 -12.38 25.18 9.52
C SER A 65 -11.47 24.30 8.66
N LEU A 66 -10.62 24.93 7.86
CA LEU A 66 -9.68 24.22 6.99
C LEU A 66 -8.58 23.54 7.85
N ILE A 67 -8.46 22.22 7.71
CA ILE A 67 -7.34 21.48 8.29
C ILE A 67 -6.11 21.58 7.39
N GLY A 68 -6.32 21.40 6.09
CA GLY A 68 -5.26 21.46 5.09
C GLY A 68 -5.71 21.03 3.71
N LYS A 69 -4.82 21.25 2.74
CA LYS A 69 -4.92 20.71 1.39
C LYS A 69 -3.77 19.73 1.17
N PHE A 70 -4.07 18.54 0.68
CA PHE A 70 -3.10 17.47 0.46
C PHE A 70 -3.15 16.99 -0.99
N SER A 71 -2.06 16.40 -1.45
CA SER A 71 -1.89 15.89 -2.81
C SER A 71 -2.02 14.37 -2.90
N SER A 72 -1.97 13.67 -1.76
CA SER A 72 -2.04 12.22 -1.67
C SER A 72 -2.75 11.74 -0.40
N LEU A 73 -3.20 10.48 -0.42
CA LEU A 73 -3.75 9.81 0.77
C LEU A 73 -2.70 9.67 1.88
N ASP A 74 -1.44 9.38 1.51
CA ASP A 74 -0.34 9.26 2.47
C ASP A 74 -0.12 10.57 3.24
N GLU A 75 -0.18 11.71 2.57
CA GLU A 75 -0.10 13.02 3.23
C GLU A 75 -1.30 13.27 4.16
N VAL A 76 -2.51 12.88 3.76
CA VAL A 76 -3.70 12.98 4.62
C VAL A 76 -3.47 12.15 5.88
N TRP A 77 -3.04 10.89 5.74
CA TRP A 77 -2.82 9.97 6.87
C TRP A 77 -1.66 10.39 7.76
N ALA A 78 -0.61 11.00 7.19
CA ALA A 78 0.54 11.52 7.90
C ALA A 78 0.28 12.87 8.59
N SER A 79 -0.87 13.51 8.35
CA SER A 79 -1.20 14.80 8.95
C SER A 79 -1.19 14.74 10.47
N THR A 80 -0.45 15.64 11.12
CA THR A 80 -0.47 15.79 12.59
C THR A 80 -1.85 16.18 13.12
N ARG A 81 -2.70 16.74 12.25
CA ARG A 81 -4.09 17.10 12.56
C ARG A 81 -5.09 16.05 12.05
N TYR A 82 -4.65 14.85 11.67
CA TYR A 82 -5.51 13.80 11.12
C TYR A 82 -6.74 13.56 12.00
N MET A 83 -6.57 13.46 13.31
CA MET A 83 -7.69 13.20 14.24
C MET A 83 -8.75 14.31 14.29
N HIS A 84 -8.41 15.53 13.84
CA HIS A 84 -9.32 16.67 13.76
C HIS A 84 -10.06 16.76 12.42
N ILE A 85 -9.67 15.96 11.42
CA ILE A 85 -10.37 15.89 10.14
C ILE A 85 -11.75 15.27 10.39
N ALA A 86 -12.80 16.00 9.99
CA ALA A 86 -14.18 15.54 10.03
C ALA A 86 -14.67 15.09 8.65
N ASP A 87 -14.28 15.81 7.60
CA ASP A 87 -14.57 15.48 6.21
C ASP A 87 -13.41 15.87 5.30
N CYS A 88 -13.25 15.15 4.19
CA CYS A 88 -12.37 15.52 3.09
C CYS A 88 -13.16 15.51 1.78
N GLN A 89 -13.03 16.59 1.03
CA GLN A 89 -13.43 16.65 -0.36
C GLN A 89 -12.25 16.21 -1.23
N VAL A 90 -12.53 15.44 -2.28
CA VAL A 90 -11.52 14.96 -3.22
C VAL A 90 -11.89 15.45 -4.61
N ALA A 91 -10.95 16.11 -5.26
CA ALA A 91 -11.05 16.54 -6.65
C ALA A 91 -9.90 15.95 -7.45
N TYR A 92 -10.16 15.50 -8.67
CA TYR A 92 -9.10 15.23 -9.64
C TYR A 92 -8.60 16.56 -10.21
N VAL A 93 -7.28 16.77 -10.18
CA VAL A 93 -6.61 18.01 -10.62
C VAL A 93 -5.49 17.73 -11.64
N GLY A 94 -5.46 16.53 -12.20
CA GLY A 94 -4.48 16.16 -13.22
C GLY A 94 -4.69 16.92 -14.54
N PRO A 95 -3.69 16.91 -15.44
CA PRO A 95 -3.65 17.75 -16.64
C PRO A 95 -4.62 17.32 -17.77
N GLY A 96 -5.42 16.27 -17.59
CA GLY A 96 -6.32 15.73 -18.61
C GLY A 96 -7.52 15.02 -18.00
N PRO A 97 -8.25 14.20 -18.76
CA PRO A 97 -9.31 13.36 -18.19
C PRO A 97 -8.75 12.39 -17.14
N LEU A 98 -9.59 11.98 -16.18
CA LEU A 98 -9.22 10.95 -15.22
C LEU A 98 -9.01 9.62 -15.98
N VAL A 99 -7.77 9.17 -15.99
CA VAL A 99 -7.40 7.82 -16.45
C VAL A 99 -7.02 7.02 -15.21
N LEU A 100 -7.79 5.96 -14.92
CA LEU A 100 -7.59 5.12 -13.74
C LEU A 100 -6.25 4.37 -13.81
N THR A 101 -5.52 4.33 -12.70
CA THR A 101 -4.39 3.40 -12.54
C THR A 101 -4.90 1.96 -12.40
N PRO A 102 -4.02 0.94 -12.54
CA PRO A 102 -4.41 -0.44 -12.31
C PRO A 102 -5.06 -0.68 -10.94
N GLU A 103 -4.57 -0.02 -9.90
CA GLU A 103 -5.07 -0.13 -8.53
C GLU A 103 -6.45 0.54 -8.38
N GLU A 104 -6.62 1.72 -8.96
CA GLU A 104 -7.91 2.43 -9.00
C GLU A 104 -8.96 1.65 -9.79
N ALA A 105 -8.57 1.08 -10.92
CA ALA A 105 -9.42 0.23 -11.73
C ALA A 105 -9.81 -1.05 -10.97
N ALA A 106 -8.89 -1.68 -10.24
CA ALA A 106 -9.19 -2.83 -9.39
C ALA A 106 -10.21 -2.48 -8.31
N ALA A 107 -10.08 -1.32 -7.68
CA ALA A 107 -11.01 -0.83 -6.68
C ALA A 107 -12.40 -0.53 -7.25
N VAL A 108 -12.47 0.14 -8.41
CA VAL A 108 -13.72 0.40 -9.13
C VAL A 108 -14.39 -0.92 -9.52
N ASN A 109 -13.64 -1.88 -10.05
CA ASN A 109 -14.15 -3.20 -10.41
C ASN A 109 -14.67 -3.98 -9.19
N ALA A 110 -14.00 -3.89 -8.04
CA ALA A 110 -14.48 -4.48 -6.80
C ALA A 110 -15.79 -3.85 -6.32
N ALA A 111 -15.95 -2.52 -6.49
CA ALA A 111 -17.20 -1.84 -6.21
C ALA A 111 -18.32 -2.24 -7.18
N VAL A 112 -18.05 -2.34 -8.47
CA VAL A 112 -19.02 -2.81 -9.48
C VAL A 112 -19.47 -4.25 -9.19
N ALA A 113 -18.53 -5.16 -8.89
CA ALA A 113 -18.83 -6.53 -8.48
C ALA A 113 -19.65 -6.61 -7.19
N ALA A 114 -19.61 -5.56 -6.37
CA ALA A 114 -20.39 -5.42 -5.16
C ALA A 114 -21.75 -4.71 -5.36
N GLY A 115 -22.12 -4.38 -6.60
CA GLY A 115 -23.41 -3.81 -6.97
C GLY A 115 -23.41 -2.31 -7.27
N ALA A 116 -22.25 -1.67 -7.45
CA ALA A 116 -22.23 -0.29 -7.98
C ALA A 116 -22.72 -0.27 -9.45
N PRO A 117 -23.48 0.76 -9.86
CA PRO A 117 -23.90 0.92 -11.25
C PRO A 117 -22.69 1.02 -12.21
N PRO A 118 -22.71 0.32 -13.35
CA PRO A 118 -21.69 0.48 -14.37
C PRO A 118 -21.79 1.86 -15.07
N GLY A 119 -20.71 2.31 -15.68
CA GLY A 119 -20.69 3.53 -16.51
C GLY A 119 -20.38 4.84 -15.78
N GLN A 120 -20.11 4.80 -14.46
CA GLN A 120 -19.73 5.97 -13.64
C GLN A 120 -18.37 5.76 -12.97
N ALA A 121 -17.40 5.23 -13.71
CA ALA A 121 -16.12 4.78 -13.15
C ALA A 121 -15.33 5.92 -12.46
N ASP A 122 -15.32 7.11 -13.05
CA ASP A 122 -14.59 8.27 -12.54
C ASP A 122 -15.18 8.79 -11.22
N GLU A 123 -16.49 9.00 -11.19
CA GLU A 123 -17.21 9.43 -9.99
C GLU A 123 -17.10 8.38 -8.87
N LEU A 124 -17.21 7.10 -9.24
CA LEU A 124 -17.06 6.00 -8.30
C LEU A 124 -15.62 5.93 -7.75
N CYS A 125 -14.61 6.14 -8.59
CA CYS A 125 -13.21 6.23 -8.16
C CYS A 125 -13.02 7.37 -7.15
N LEU A 126 -13.51 8.58 -7.44
CA LEU A 126 -13.41 9.71 -6.53
C LEU A 126 -14.12 9.45 -5.18
N ARG A 127 -15.28 8.79 -5.20
CA ARG A 127 -15.98 8.37 -3.97
C ARG A 127 -15.18 7.34 -3.18
N ILE A 128 -14.56 6.37 -3.85
CA ILE A 128 -13.68 5.37 -3.23
C ILE A 128 -12.47 6.06 -2.60
N VAL A 129 -11.77 6.91 -3.34
CA VAL A 129 -10.60 7.67 -2.86
C VAL A 129 -10.99 8.55 -1.66
N ARG A 130 -12.16 9.20 -1.69
CA ARG A 130 -12.68 9.94 -0.53
C ARG A 130 -12.91 9.04 0.68
N ALA A 131 -13.50 7.86 0.51
CA ALA A 131 -13.69 6.90 1.59
C ALA A 131 -12.35 6.38 2.16
N CYS A 132 -11.25 6.47 1.40
CA CYS A 132 -9.90 6.20 1.87
C CYS A 132 -9.32 7.31 2.79
N THR A 133 -10.02 8.43 2.99
CA THR A 133 -9.65 9.46 3.98
C THR A 133 -10.29 9.20 5.35
N ARG A 134 -10.04 10.08 6.34
CA ARG A 134 -10.68 9.96 7.66
C ARG A 134 -12.19 10.18 7.53
N THR A 135 -12.95 9.33 8.22
CA THR A 135 -14.35 9.58 8.54
C THR A 135 -14.48 9.87 10.03
N ASP A 136 -15.13 10.98 10.42
CA ASP A 136 -15.37 11.30 11.84
C ASP A 136 -16.18 10.19 12.52
N HIS A 137 -15.75 9.75 13.70
CA HIS A 137 -16.49 8.79 14.52
C HIS A 137 -17.93 9.22 14.81
N ARG A 138 -18.20 10.52 14.93
CA ARG A 138 -19.55 11.07 15.19
C ARG A 138 -20.50 10.86 14.03
N THR A 139 -20.00 10.87 12.80
CA THR A 139 -20.81 10.72 11.57
C THR A 139 -20.58 9.38 10.88
N LEU A 140 -19.74 8.51 11.44
CA LEU A 140 -19.29 7.27 10.82
C LEU A 140 -20.43 6.39 10.32
N ALA A 141 -21.48 6.17 11.12
CA ALA A 141 -22.61 5.34 10.73
C ALA A 141 -23.35 5.90 9.50
N ALA A 142 -23.61 7.21 9.50
CA ALA A 142 -24.25 7.89 8.38
C ALA A 142 -23.37 7.87 7.12
N SER A 143 -22.06 8.11 7.28
CA SER A 143 -21.10 8.05 6.17
C SER A 143 -21.00 6.65 5.57
N LEU A 144 -20.94 5.60 6.39
CA LEU A 144 -20.91 4.22 5.92
C LEU A 144 -22.20 3.82 5.18
N ALA A 145 -23.36 4.27 5.67
CA ALA A 145 -24.63 4.09 4.98
C ALA A 145 -24.65 4.82 3.62
N ALA A 146 -24.11 6.05 3.56
CA ALA A 146 -24.03 6.83 2.32
C ALA A 146 -22.99 6.28 1.33
N TYR A 147 -21.89 5.70 1.81
CA TYR A 147 -20.91 4.99 0.98
C TYR A 147 -21.52 3.70 0.43
N GLY A 148 -22.19 2.93 1.28
CA GLY A 148 -22.74 1.63 0.93
C GLY A 148 -21.67 0.55 0.74
N VAL A 149 -22.12 -0.70 0.64
CA VAL A 149 -21.24 -1.88 0.45
C VAL A 149 -20.28 -1.74 -0.73
N PRO A 150 -20.71 -1.21 -1.91
CA PRO A 150 -19.82 -1.07 -3.05
C PRO A 150 -18.60 -0.18 -2.80
N VAL A 151 -18.82 1.05 -2.31
CA VAL A 151 -17.73 2.01 -2.08
C VAL A 151 -16.81 1.53 -0.97
N VAL A 152 -17.35 0.93 0.10
CA VAL A 152 -16.54 0.41 1.20
C VAL A 152 -15.66 -0.77 0.74
N LYS A 153 -16.18 -1.68 -0.10
CA LYS A 153 -15.36 -2.74 -0.71
C LYS A 153 -14.28 -2.18 -1.62
N GLY A 154 -14.62 -1.23 -2.49
CA GLY A 154 -13.64 -0.55 -3.33
C GLY A 154 -12.54 0.13 -2.51
N ALA A 155 -12.89 0.80 -1.40
CA ALA A 155 -11.91 1.46 -0.53
C ALA A 155 -10.96 0.47 0.15
N LEU A 156 -11.45 -0.71 0.56
CA LEU A 156 -10.61 -1.78 1.11
C LEU A 156 -9.71 -2.41 0.05
N THR A 157 -10.14 -2.45 -1.21
CA THR A 157 -9.28 -2.87 -2.33
C THR A 157 -8.19 -1.85 -2.64
N LEU A 158 -8.54 -0.56 -2.66
CA LEU A 158 -7.59 0.52 -2.98
C LEU A 158 -6.55 0.73 -1.87
N ALA A 159 -6.99 0.76 -0.62
CA ALA A 159 -6.16 1.09 0.53
C ALA A 159 -6.43 0.14 1.71
N PRO A 160 -6.02 -1.14 1.60
CA PRO A 160 -6.28 -2.16 2.63
C PRO A 160 -5.61 -1.85 3.98
N LEU A 161 -4.59 -1.00 3.98
CA LEU A 161 -3.83 -0.59 5.17
C LEU A 161 -4.20 0.81 5.66
N ALA A 162 -5.24 1.44 5.10
CA ALA A 162 -5.69 2.75 5.55
C ALA A 162 -6.14 2.71 7.03
N PRO A 163 -6.02 3.83 7.78
CA PRO A 163 -6.39 3.84 9.21
C PRO A 163 -7.82 3.35 9.50
N GLN A 164 -8.76 3.58 8.59
CA GLN A 164 -10.16 3.16 8.72
C GLN A 164 -10.48 1.75 8.19
N ALA A 165 -9.51 1.02 7.62
CA ALA A 165 -9.74 -0.30 7.01
C ALA A 165 -10.34 -1.33 8.00
N ALA A 166 -9.90 -1.30 9.26
CA ALA A 166 -10.45 -2.16 10.30
C ALA A 166 -11.94 -1.85 10.62
N LEU A 167 -12.33 -0.57 10.59
CA LEU A 167 -13.73 -0.16 10.79
C LEU A 167 -14.59 -0.61 9.61
N PHE A 168 -14.13 -0.40 8.39
CA PHE A 168 -14.81 -0.80 7.16
C PHE A 168 -15.03 -2.31 7.10
N THR A 169 -14.00 -3.08 7.45
CA THR A 169 -14.08 -4.55 7.51
C THR A 169 -15.13 -5.01 8.52
N ARG A 170 -15.17 -4.40 9.71
CA ARG A 170 -16.20 -4.73 10.72
C ARG A 170 -17.60 -4.40 10.24
N TRP A 171 -17.79 -3.23 9.64
CA TRP A 171 -19.09 -2.80 9.12
C TRP A 171 -19.59 -3.69 7.97
N LEU A 172 -18.71 -4.15 7.07
CA LEU A 172 -19.11 -5.06 6.00
C LEU A 172 -19.63 -6.40 6.53
N LYS A 173 -19.08 -6.90 7.65
CA LYS A 173 -19.56 -8.14 8.30
C LYS A 173 -20.98 -8.00 8.86
N THR A 174 -21.38 -6.80 9.27
CA THR A 174 -22.73 -6.53 9.78
C THR A 174 -23.72 -6.13 8.69
N SER A 175 -23.22 -5.65 7.55
CA SER A 175 -24.04 -5.05 6.48
C SER A 175 -24.23 -5.94 5.26
N SER A 176 -23.51 -7.06 5.18
CA SER A 176 -23.76 -8.07 4.15
C SER A 176 -24.88 -8.99 4.63
N PRO A 177 -25.98 -9.18 3.87
CA PRO A 177 -26.92 -10.25 4.16
C PRO A 177 -26.15 -11.59 4.07
N GLN A 178 -26.31 -12.44 5.09
CA GLN A 178 -25.83 -13.82 5.05
C GLN A 178 -26.61 -14.62 3.99
#